data_AF-A0A925PZG1-F1
#
_entry.id   AF-A0A925PZG1-F1
#
_cell.length_a   1.000
_cell.length_b   1.000
_cell.length_c   1.000
_cell.angle_alpha   90.00
_cell.angle_beta   90.00
_cell.angle_gamma   90.00
#
_symmetry.space_group_name_H-M   'P 1'
#
loop_
_entity.id
_entity.type
_entity.pdbx_description
1 polymer ?
#
loop_
_entity_poly.entity_id
_entity_poly.type
_entity_poly.pdbx_seq_one_letter_code
_entity_poly.pdbx_strand_id
1 'polypeptide(L)'
;TVRLRAPAQVDVLVSEGRVAIASERLRRAPPLYANEAAIVLPDRMSVTRIEPQLLARRLAWTSGRIVLQGETLSEAIAEFNRYNKRQLAFEPSLAALRVGGNFNATDPESFAAALASAFHLRIDPFSGEAIVLRSP
;
A
#
# COMPACT_ATOMS: atom_id res chain seq x y z
N THR A 1 10.57 0.55 -7.19
CA THR A 1 10.64 1.23 -5.88
C THR A 1 11.85 0.76 -5.10
N VAL A 2 12.51 1.67 -4.37
CA VAL A 2 13.72 1.39 -3.55
C VAL A 2 13.37 1.63 -2.08
N ARG A 3 13.64 0.67 -1.20
CA ARG A 3 13.38 0.79 0.24
C ARG A 3 14.64 0.44 1.05
N LEU A 4 15.01 1.33 1.97
CA LEU A 4 16.09 1.09 2.94
C LEU A 4 15.48 0.44 4.19
N ARG A 5 16.05 -0.69 4.67
CA ARG A 5 15.57 -1.37 5.90
C ARG A 5 16.53 -1.26 7.08
N ALA A 6 17.82 -1.03 6.84
CA ALA A 6 18.88 -0.98 7.84
C ALA A 6 20.06 -0.16 7.28
N PRO A 7 21.04 0.29 8.08
CA PRO A 7 22.16 1.12 7.58
C PRO A 7 23.03 0.45 6.49
N ALA A 8 22.76 -0.81 6.13
CA ALA A 8 23.49 -1.56 5.12
C ALA A 8 22.63 -2.45 4.20
N GLN A 9 21.29 -2.36 4.25
CA GLN A 9 20.41 -3.19 3.40
C GLN A 9 19.45 -2.33 2.57
N VAL A 10 19.53 -2.50 1.26
CA VAL A 10 18.65 -1.86 0.27
C VAL A 10 17.86 -2.93 -0.45
N ASP A 11 16.54 -2.82 -0.41
CA ASP A 11 15.65 -3.65 -1.21
C ASP A 11 15.20 -2.88 -2.44
N VAL A 12 15.39 -3.47 -3.61
CA VAL A 12 15.04 -2.89 -4.90
C VAL A 12 13.99 -3.76 -5.56
N LEU A 13 12.89 -3.15 -5.98
CA LEU A 13 11.83 -3.78 -6.76
C LEU A 13 11.70 -3.07 -8.09
N VAL A 14 11.80 -3.80 -9.21
CA VAL A 14 11.63 -3.23 -10.55
C VAL A 14 10.27 -3.63 -11.10
N SER A 15 9.40 -2.63 -11.21
CA SER A 15 8.05 -2.76 -11.76
C SER A 15 8.04 -2.75 -13.28
N GLU A 16 8.79 -1.82 -13.88
CA GLU A 16 8.83 -1.60 -15.33
C GLU A 16 10.23 -1.11 -15.72
N GLY A 17 10.68 -1.45 -16.93
CA GLY A 17 11.98 -1.03 -17.45
C GLY A 17 13.18 -1.78 -16.85
N ARG A 18 14.34 -1.11 -16.86
CA ARG A 18 15.62 -1.64 -16.35
C ARG A 18 16.20 -0.69 -15.30
N VAL A 19 16.66 -1.23 -14.18
CA VAL A 19 17.33 -0.46 -13.13
C VAL A 19 18.77 -0.96 -13.00
N ALA A 20 19.74 -0.06 -13.20
CA ALA A 20 21.13 -0.33 -12.90
C ALA A 20 21.41 -0.04 -11.42
N ILE A 21 22.00 -1.00 -10.72
CA ILE A 21 22.40 -0.85 -9.32
C ILE A 21 23.92 -0.62 -9.29
N ALA A 22 24.34 0.43 -8.59
CA ALA A 22 25.74 0.68 -8.28
C ALA A 22 25.90 0.79 -6.76
N SER A 23 26.92 0.13 -6.22
CA SER A 23 27.32 0.22 -4.81
C SER A 23 28.84 0.29 -4.77
N GLU A 24 29.40 1.13 -3.89
CA GLU A 24 30.85 1.36 -3.79
C GLU A 24 31.66 0.07 -3.54
N ARG A 25 31.03 -0.92 -2.91
CA ARG A 25 31.66 -2.21 -2.56
C ARG A 25 31.32 -3.34 -3.54
N LEU A 26 30.32 -3.17 -4.40
CA LEU A 26 29.96 -4.13 -5.45
C LEU A 26 30.64 -3.76 -6.77
N ARG A 27 31.71 -4.49 -7.12
CA ARG A 27 32.50 -4.24 -8.34
C ARG A 27 31.71 -4.40 -9.65
N ARG A 28 30.67 -5.24 -9.66
CA ARG A 28 29.67 -5.39 -10.74
C ARG A 28 28.36 -5.90 -10.17
N ALA A 29 27.25 -5.26 -10.50
CA ALA A 29 25.90 -5.77 -10.26
C ALA A 29 25.16 -5.86 -11.60
N PRO A 30 24.59 -7.03 -11.97
CA PRO A 30 23.73 -7.13 -13.13
C PRO A 30 22.52 -6.18 -13.02
N PRO A 31 22.04 -5.61 -14.14
CA PRO A 31 20.84 -4.78 -14.14
C PRO A 31 19.64 -5.62 -13.71
N LEU A 32 18.72 -5.01 -12.98
CA LEU A 32 17.42 -5.62 -12.66
C LEU A 32 16.41 -5.30 -13.74
N TYR A 33 15.65 -6.31 -14.10
CA TYR A 33 14.57 -6.26 -15.09
C TYR A 33 13.20 -6.25 -14.42
N ALA A 34 12.19 -5.84 -15.17
CA ALA A 34 10.80 -5.88 -14.71
C ALA A 34 10.44 -7.27 -14.14
N ASN A 35 9.74 -7.27 -13.01
CA ASN A 35 9.39 -8.44 -12.20
C ASN A 35 10.54 -9.08 -11.42
N GLU A 36 11.66 -8.38 -11.26
CA GLU A 36 12.75 -8.81 -10.39
C GLU A 36 12.80 -7.95 -9.13
N ALA A 37 13.13 -8.60 -8.02
CA ALA A 37 13.52 -7.93 -6.79
C ALA A 37 14.94 -8.33 -6.42
N ALA A 38 15.69 -7.38 -5.87
CA ALA A 38 16.99 -7.65 -5.29
C ALA A 38 17.05 -7.18 -3.84
N ILE A 39 17.71 -8.01 -3.02
CA ILE A 39 18.24 -7.59 -1.74
C ILE A 39 19.71 -7.27 -1.98
N VAL A 40 20.08 -6.01 -1.78
CA VAL A 40 21.44 -5.51 -1.93
C VAL A 40 22.04 -5.33 -0.53
N LEU A 41 23.08 -6.11 -0.27
CA LEU A 41 23.95 -6.00 0.89
C LEU A 41 25.29 -5.38 0.45
N PRO A 42 26.16 -4.92 1.36
CA PRO A 42 27.36 -4.18 0.99
C PRO A 42 28.31 -4.98 0.08
N ASP A 43 28.36 -6.29 0.24
CA ASP A 43 29.30 -7.22 -0.42
C ASP A 43 28.63 -8.23 -1.37
N ARG A 44 27.29 -8.32 -1.36
CA ARG A 44 26.54 -9.31 -2.14
C ARG A 44 25.18 -8.81 -2.56
N MET A 45 24.71 -9.31 -3.70
CA MET A 45 23.36 -9.07 -4.21
C MET A 45 22.68 -10.42 -4.46
N SER A 46 21.44 -10.56 -3.97
CA SER A 46 20.59 -11.71 -4.29
C SER A 46 19.39 -11.21 -5.09
N VAL A 47 19.19 -11.80 -6.27
CA VAL A 47 18.08 -11.47 -7.18
C VAL A 47 17.07 -12.60 -7.15
N THR A 48 15.79 -12.25 -7.03
CA THR A 48 14.70 -13.22 -7.07
C THR A 48 13.65 -12.73 -8.06
N ARG A 49 13.19 -13.65 -8.91
CA ARG A 49 12.08 -13.41 -9.82
C ARG A 49 10.78 -13.46 -9.03
N ILE A 50 9.97 -12.40 -9.14
CA ILE A 50 8.67 -12.32 -8.49
C ILE A 50 7.59 -12.71 -9.50
N GLU A 51 6.71 -13.61 -9.10
CA GLU A 51 5.47 -13.97 -9.80
C GLU A 51 4.69 -12.70 -10.21
N PRO A 52 4.28 -12.53 -11.48
CA PRO A 52 3.59 -11.33 -11.96
C PRO A 52 2.34 -10.95 -11.15
N GLN A 53 1.54 -11.93 -10.69
CA GLN A 53 0.39 -11.67 -9.81
C GLN A 53 0.79 -11.11 -8.44
N LEU A 54 1.87 -11.64 -7.84
CA LEU A 54 2.39 -11.15 -6.57
C LEU A 54 3.00 -9.76 -6.74
N LEU A 55 3.63 -9.50 -7.89
CA LEU A 55 4.15 -8.19 -8.24
C LEU A 55 3.02 -7.18 -8.46
N ALA A 56 1.96 -7.52 -9.22
CA ALA A 56 0.81 -6.65 -9.44
C ALA A 56 0.14 -6.25 -8.11
N ARG A 57 -0.04 -7.22 -7.19
CA ARG A 57 -0.50 -6.92 -5.81
C ARG A 57 0.49 -6.05 -5.03
N ARG A 58 1.79 -6.29 -5.17
CA ARG A 58 2.87 -5.48 -4.58
C ARG A 58 3.15 -4.17 -5.33
N LEU A 59 2.46 -3.85 -6.41
CA LEU A 59 2.59 -2.59 -7.15
C LEU A 59 1.27 -1.81 -7.23
N ALA A 60 0.15 -2.41 -6.83
CA ALA A 60 -1.11 -1.70 -6.65
C ALA A 60 -0.94 -0.51 -5.68
N TRP A 61 -0.12 -0.65 -4.63
CA TRP A 61 0.20 0.46 -3.73
C TRP A 61 1.15 1.51 -4.35
N THR A 62 1.94 1.18 -5.38
CA THR A 62 2.74 2.18 -6.13
C THR A 62 1.94 2.95 -7.17
N SER A 63 0.75 2.46 -7.54
CA SER A 63 -0.18 3.16 -8.45
C SER A 63 -1.22 4.01 -7.70
N GLY A 64 -1.10 4.10 -6.36
CA GLY A 64 -1.97 4.93 -5.54
C GLY A 64 -3.41 4.42 -5.46
N ARG A 65 -3.67 3.11 -5.67
CA ARG A 65 -5.03 2.57 -5.61
C ARG A 65 -5.19 1.31 -4.77
N ILE A 66 -6.31 1.22 -4.06
CA ILE A 66 -6.79 0.05 -3.33
C ILE A 66 -8.03 -0.47 -4.06
N VAL A 67 -7.99 -1.73 -4.49
CA VAL A 67 -9.14 -2.40 -5.11
C VAL A 67 -9.74 -3.34 -4.07
N LEU A 68 -11.02 -3.12 -3.76
CA LEU A 68 -11.80 -3.92 -2.83
C LEU A 68 -12.83 -4.74 -3.62
N GLN A 69 -12.93 -6.02 -3.33
CA GLN A 69 -13.79 -7.01 -3.97
C GLN A 69 -14.74 -7.69 -2.98
N GLY A 70 -15.13 -6.99 -1.90
CA GLY A 70 -16.02 -7.50 -0.87
C GLY A 70 -15.31 -7.81 0.45
N GLU A 71 -14.16 -7.19 0.71
CA GLU A 71 -13.53 -7.15 2.03
C GLU A 71 -14.48 -6.50 3.04
N THR A 72 -14.29 -6.82 4.31
CA THR A 72 -15.00 -6.15 5.41
C THR A 72 -14.53 -4.71 5.56
N LEU A 73 -15.39 -3.85 6.13
CA LEU A 73 -15.04 -2.47 6.43
C LEU A 73 -13.81 -2.39 7.34
N SER A 74 -13.69 -3.32 8.29
CA SER A 74 -12.52 -3.44 9.16
C SER A 74 -11.22 -3.67 8.37
N GLU A 75 -11.23 -4.63 7.44
CA GLU A 75 -10.08 -4.94 6.57
C GLU A 75 -9.73 -3.77 5.66
N ALA A 76 -10.74 -3.13 5.05
CA ALA A 76 -10.54 -1.98 4.19
C ALA A 76 -9.93 -0.79 4.96
N ILE A 77 -10.49 -0.44 6.11
CA ILE A 77 -9.99 0.66 6.94
C ILE A 77 -8.57 0.39 7.46
N ALA A 78 -8.26 -0.85 7.85
CA ALA A 78 -6.92 -1.24 8.25
C ALA A 78 -5.90 -1.01 7.12
N GLU A 79 -6.27 -1.33 5.87
CA GLU A 79 -5.40 -1.11 4.72
C GLU A 79 -5.19 0.39 4.45
N PHE A 80 -6.23 1.22 4.56
CA PHE A 80 -6.08 2.68 4.42
C PHE A 80 -5.21 3.31 5.53
N ASN A 81 -5.43 2.91 6.78
CA ASN A 81 -4.69 3.44 7.94
C ASN A 81 -3.19 3.14 7.89
N ARG A 82 -2.81 2.07 7.18
CA ARG A 82 -1.40 1.72 6.94
C ARG A 82 -0.66 2.74 6.08
N TYR A 83 -1.35 3.48 5.22
CA TYR A 83 -0.73 4.42 4.26
C TYR A 83 -1.00 5.88 4.56
N ASN A 84 -1.96 6.19 5.45
CA ASN A 84 -2.38 7.56 5.72
C ASN A 84 -2.00 7.98 7.13
N LYS A 85 -1.52 9.23 7.27
CA LYS A 85 -1.30 9.83 8.59
C LYS A 85 -2.63 10.07 9.29
N ARG A 86 -3.60 10.60 8.54
CA ARG A 86 -4.99 10.74 9.00
C ARG A 86 -5.63 9.37 9.06
N GLN A 87 -6.09 8.99 10.25
CA GLN A 87 -6.67 7.68 10.48
C GLN A 87 -8.16 7.66 10.15
N LEU A 88 -8.68 6.49 9.82
CA LEU A 88 -10.10 6.18 9.71
C LEU A 88 -10.50 5.32 10.91
N ALA A 89 -11.62 5.65 11.53
CA ALA A 89 -12.23 4.88 12.59
C ALA A 89 -13.71 4.67 12.29
N PHE A 90 -14.30 3.66 12.91
CA PHE A 90 -15.69 3.30 12.69
C PHE A 90 -16.32 2.75 13.97
N GLU A 91 -17.64 2.87 14.07
CA GLU A 91 -18.41 2.23 15.14
C GLU A 91 -18.36 0.69 15.00
N PRO A 92 -18.16 -0.08 16.09
CA PRO A 92 -17.98 -1.53 16.01
C PRO A 92 -19.09 -2.29 15.26
N SER A 93 -20.32 -1.77 15.28
CA SER A 93 -21.48 -2.33 14.57
C SER A 93 -21.29 -2.38 13.05
N LEU A 94 -20.39 -1.56 12.49
CA LEU A 94 -20.13 -1.46 11.06
C LEU A 94 -19.04 -2.42 10.56
N ALA A 95 -18.34 -3.12 11.47
CA ALA A 95 -17.12 -3.89 11.15
C ALA A 95 -17.30 -4.91 10.01
N ALA A 96 -18.48 -5.53 9.95
CA ALA A 96 -18.78 -6.61 9.00
C ALA A 96 -19.36 -6.14 7.65
N LEU A 97 -19.56 -4.83 7.46
CA LEU A 97 -20.04 -4.29 6.19
C LEU A 97 -19.08 -4.65 5.05
N ARG A 98 -19.63 -5.07 3.92
CA ARG A 98 -18.84 -5.51 2.77
C ARG A 98 -18.61 -4.34 1.84
N VAL A 99 -17.35 -3.99 1.62
CA VAL A 99 -16.93 -2.85 0.81
C VAL A 99 -16.36 -3.36 -0.50
N GLY A 100 -16.81 -2.78 -1.60
CA GLY A 100 -16.29 -3.04 -2.94
C GLY A 100 -16.04 -1.74 -3.67
N GLY A 101 -15.07 -1.71 -4.56
CA GLY A 101 -14.76 -0.54 -5.35
C GLY A 101 -13.27 -0.36 -5.60
N ASN A 102 -12.93 0.77 -6.20
CA ASN A 102 -11.56 1.11 -6.51
C ASN A 102 -11.31 2.53 -6.02
N PHE A 103 -10.39 2.66 -5.08
CA PHE A 103 -10.20 3.90 -4.32
C PHE A 103 -8.76 4.35 -4.41
N ASN A 104 -8.53 5.65 -4.26
CA ASN A 104 -7.18 6.16 -4.10
C ASN A 104 -6.67 5.82 -2.70
N ALA A 105 -5.52 5.13 -2.63
CA ALA A 105 -4.94 4.64 -1.38
C ALA A 105 -4.53 5.77 -0.42
N THR A 106 -4.28 6.98 -0.95
CA THR A 106 -3.79 8.14 -0.18
C THR A 106 -4.86 9.21 0.02
N ASP A 107 -6.14 8.89 -0.20
CA ASP A 107 -7.27 9.80 -0.05
C ASP A 107 -8.34 9.18 0.87
N PRO A 108 -8.10 9.14 2.19
CA PRO A 108 -9.02 8.57 3.16
C PRO A 108 -10.33 9.39 3.26
N GLU A 109 -10.31 10.68 2.94
CA GLU A 109 -11.48 11.55 2.90
C GLU A 109 -12.48 11.11 1.83
N SER A 110 -12.02 10.92 0.59
CA SER A 110 -12.88 10.45 -0.50
C SER A 110 -13.42 9.05 -0.22
N PHE A 111 -12.61 8.18 0.41
CA PHE A 111 -13.06 6.85 0.81
C PHE A 111 -14.17 6.92 1.87
N ALA A 112 -14.00 7.72 2.93
CA ALA A 112 -15.02 7.91 3.95
C ALA A 112 -16.31 8.51 3.39
N ALA A 113 -16.21 9.49 2.49
CA ALA A 113 -17.36 10.09 1.80
C ALA A 113 -18.14 9.07 0.96
N ALA A 114 -17.42 8.21 0.23
CA ALA A 114 -18.04 7.13 -0.54
C ALA A 114 -18.78 6.13 0.36
N LEU A 115 -18.16 5.73 1.48
CA LEU A 115 -18.79 4.84 2.47
C LEU A 115 -20.03 5.46 3.11
N ALA A 116 -19.96 6.74 3.49
CA ALA A 116 -21.08 7.48 4.04
C ALA A 116 -22.26 7.54 3.06
N SER A 117 -21.98 7.79 1.78
CA SER A 117 -23.01 7.79 0.73
C SER A 117 -23.58 6.40 0.45
N ALA A 118 -22.75 5.35 0.44
CA ALA A 118 -23.18 4.00 0.05
C ALA A 118 -23.96 3.28 1.16
N PHE A 119 -23.61 3.52 2.42
CA PHE A 119 -24.19 2.84 3.59
C PHE A 119 -25.03 3.76 4.47
N HIS A 120 -25.32 4.99 4.02
CA HIS A 120 -26.05 6.01 4.76
C HIS A 120 -25.44 6.30 6.16
N LEU A 121 -24.11 6.37 6.23
CA LEU A 121 -23.38 6.62 7.48
C LEU A 121 -23.18 8.11 7.72
N ARG A 122 -23.01 8.49 8.99
CA ARG A 122 -22.57 9.83 9.38
C ARG A 122 -21.06 9.86 9.53
N ILE A 123 -20.44 10.94 9.04
CA ILE A 123 -19.03 11.25 9.26
C ILE A 123 -18.95 12.30 10.37
N ASP A 124 -18.28 11.99 11.47
CA ASP A 124 -18.03 12.94 12.54
C ASP A 124 -16.81 13.82 12.18
N PRO A 125 -16.96 15.16 12.07
CA PRO A 125 -15.85 16.03 11.67
C PRO A 125 -14.80 16.28 12.76
N PHE A 126 -14.92 15.67 13.94
CA PHE A 126 -14.19 16.09 15.14
C PHE A 126 -13.31 15.00 15.74
N SER A 127 -12.19 14.73 15.06
CA SER A 127 -10.89 14.70 15.75
C SER A 127 -9.85 15.14 14.72
N GLY A 128 -8.96 16.08 15.05
CA GLY A 128 -7.94 16.57 14.10
C GLY A 128 -7.00 15.48 13.56
N GLU A 129 -7.14 14.24 14.05
CA GLU A 129 -6.28 13.10 13.78
C GLU A 129 -7.01 11.94 13.07
N ALA A 130 -8.36 11.87 13.11
CA ALA A 130 -9.11 10.76 12.53
C ALA A 130 -10.49 11.15 11.96
N ILE A 131 -10.90 10.43 10.92
CA ILE A 131 -12.24 10.47 10.31
C ILE A 131 -13.06 9.33 10.90
N VAL A 132 -14.19 9.62 11.55
CA VAL A 132 -15.00 8.60 12.25
C VAL A 132 -16.31 8.36 11.52
N LEU A 133 -16.56 7.11 11.14
CA LEU A 133 -17.81 6.63 10.53
C LEU A 133 -18.75 6.07 11.59
N ARG A 134 -20.02 6.50 11.57
CA ARG A 134 -21.06 6.05 12.51
C ARG A 134 -22.36 5.72 11.79
N SER A 135 -23.17 4.89 12.42
CA SER A 135 -24.55 4.67 11.99
C SER A 135 -25.35 6.00 12.01
N PRO A 136 -26.39 6.13 11.16
CA PRO A 136 -27.21 7.33 11.07
C PRO A 136 -28.02 7.66 12.33
#